data_AF-A0A970FG94-F1
#
_entry.id   AF-A0A970FG94-F1
#
_cell.length_a   1.000
_cell.length_b   1.000
_cell.length_c   1.000
_cell.angle_alpha   90.00
_cell.angle_beta   90.00
_cell.angle_gamma   90.00
#
_symmetry.space_group_name_H-M   'P 1'
#
loop_
_entity.id
_entity.type
_entity.pdbx_description
1 polymer ?
#
loop_
_entity_poly.entity_id
_entity_poly.type
_entity_poly.pdbx_seq_one_letter_code
_entity_poly.pdbx_strand_id
1 'polypeptide(L)'
;MKYCIIKGGYDDDDEENHIIDEDPKLGELADNIGPTKTMALLAGSPAIDAGTSEGAPATDQRGVKRPQGSGIDIGAYEFMHFPGGGGGGCSAGGGGASTLLLLLPFAVLLFKQR
;
A
#
# COMPACT_ATOMS: atom_id res chain seq x y z
N MET A 1 -13.96 13.61 17.17
CA MET A 1 -14.08 12.26 16.57
C MET A 1 -12.77 11.56 16.88
N LYS A 2 -12.77 10.39 17.54
CA LYS A 2 -11.53 9.68 17.91
C LYS A 2 -11.13 8.78 16.73
N TYR A 3 -9.99 9.07 16.11
CA TYR A 3 -9.41 8.27 15.03
C TYR A 3 -8.30 7.40 15.60
N CYS A 4 -8.10 6.21 15.06
CA CYS A 4 -7.18 5.21 15.61
C CYS A 4 -6.71 4.29 14.49
N ILE A 5 -5.45 4.37 14.06
CA ILE A 5 -4.87 3.49 13.01
C ILE A 5 -3.69 2.67 13.55
N ILE A 6 -3.99 1.92 14.59
CA ILE A 6 -3.20 1.73 15.80
C ILE A 6 -1.94 0.84 15.68
N LYS A 7 -0.82 1.26 16.30
CA LYS A 7 0.23 0.32 16.77
C LYS A 7 0.46 0.46 18.28
N GLY A 8 -0.37 -0.23 19.10
CA GLY A 8 -0.23 -0.32 20.57
C GLY A 8 -1.54 -0.28 21.40
N GLY A 9 -2.63 0.27 20.88
CA GLY A 9 -3.90 0.47 21.63
C GLY A 9 -4.69 -0.79 21.96
N TYR A 10 -5.85 -0.79 22.64
CA TYR A 10 -6.67 0.29 23.22
C TYR A 10 -6.12 0.78 24.56
N ASP A 11 -6.31 2.06 24.85
CA ASP A 11 -5.77 2.68 26.05
C ASP A 11 -6.84 3.41 26.86
N ASP A 12 -7.08 2.82 28.01
CA ASP A 12 -7.92 3.30 29.09
C ASP A 12 -7.04 3.73 30.28
N ASP A 13 -6.02 4.56 30.00
CA ASP A 13 -5.42 5.55 30.93
C ASP A 13 -3.89 5.44 31.21
N ASP A 14 -3.09 4.71 30.40
CA ASP A 14 -1.62 4.70 30.50
C ASP A 14 -0.95 5.69 29.52
N GLU A 15 0.07 6.41 29.99
CA GLU A 15 0.73 7.51 29.25
C GLU A 15 1.67 7.03 28.11
N GLU A 16 1.54 5.78 27.66
CA GLU A 16 2.41 5.12 26.66
C GLU A 16 1.67 4.75 25.36
N ASN A 17 0.68 5.57 24.99
CA ASN A 17 -0.20 5.28 23.87
C ASN A 17 0.49 5.59 22.54
N HIS A 18 0.91 4.54 21.85
CA HIS A 18 1.43 4.59 20.49
C HIS A 18 0.31 4.59 19.43
N ILE A 19 -0.84 5.16 19.79
CA ILE A 19 -1.97 5.34 18.89
C ILE A 19 -1.69 6.52 17.96
N ILE A 20 -2.03 6.35 16.68
CA ILE A 20 -2.05 7.45 15.73
C ILE A 20 -3.49 8.01 15.68
N ASP A 21 -3.63 9.25 16.15
CA ASP A 21 -4.90 9.98 16.32
C ASP A 21 -5.24 10.87 15.10
N GLU A 22 -4.93 10.40 13.88
CA GLU A 22 -5.20 11.13 12.63
C GLU A 22 -6.30 10.47 11.80
N ASP A 23 -6.98 11.26 10.96
CA ASP A 23 -7.94 10.73 9.99
C ASP A 23 -7.27 9.64 9.15
N PRO A 24 -7.79 8.40 9.16
CA PRO A 24 -7.19 7.29 8.43
C PRO A 24 -7.21 7.50 6.91
N LYS A 25 -7.99 8.47 6.40
CA LYS A 25 -8.16 8.77 4.96
C LYS A 25 -8.42 7.50 4.15
N LEU A 26 -9.45 6.76 4.57
CA LEU A 26 -9.92 5.59 3.86
C LEU A 26 -10.88 5.98 2.75
N GLY A 27 -10.76 5.33 1.60
CA GLY A 27 -11.79 5.32 0.57
C GLY A 27 -13.01 4.50 1.01
N GLU A 28 -14.07 4.58 0.21
CA GLU A 28 -15.27 3.76 0.43
C GLU A 28 -14.94 2.26 0.34
N LEU A 29 -15.81 1.44 0.95
CA LEU A 29 -15.74 0.00 0.81
C LEU A 29 -16.08 -0.39 -0.64
N ALA A 30 -15.06 -0.70 -1.42
CA ALA A 30 -15.17 -0.90 -2.86
C ALA A 30 -14.54 -2.23 -3.30
N ASP A 31 -14.88 -2.66 -4.52
CA ASP A 31 -14.17 -3.74 -5.18
C ASP A 31 -12.84 -3.18 -5.72
N ASN A 32 -11.77 -3.37 -4.95
CA ASN A 32 -10.43 -2.94 -5.33
C ASN A 32 -9.61 -4.09 -5.94
N ILE A 33 -10.28 -5.07 -6.56
CA ILE A 33 -9.69 -6.27 -7.16
C ILE A 33 -9.17 -7.20 -6.05
N GLY A 34 -10.00 -8.15 -5.63
CA GLY A 34 -9.65 -9.14 -4.61
C GLY A 34 -10.82 -10.09 -4.31
N PRO A 35 -10.65 -11.06 -3.41
CA PRO A 35 -11.72 -11.97 -3.02
C PRO A 35 -12.85 -11.26 -2.24
N THR A 36 -12.57 -10.09 -1.68
CA THR A 36 -13.52 -9.29 -0.87
C THR A 36 -13.32 -7.80 -1.13
N LYS A 37 -14.36 -6.99 -0.84
CA LYS A 37 -14.27 -5.54 -0.86
C LYS A 37 -13.29 -5.04 0.21
N THR A 38 -12.51 -4.01 -0.11
CA THR A 38 -11.56 -3.37 0.80
C THR A 38 -11.79 -1.87 0.84
N MET A 39 -11.28 -1.20 1.87
CA MET A 39 -11.18 0.25 1.93
C MET A 39 -9.76 0.63 1.50
N ALA A 40 -9.63 1.37 0.40
CA ALA A 40 -8.33 1.80 -0.10
C ALA A 40 -7.74 2.91 0.77
N LEU A 41 -6.41 2.91 0.95
CA LEU A 41 -5.72 4.07 1.52
C LEU A 41 -5.69 5.20 0.49
N LEU A 42 -6.17 6.38 0.86
CA LEU A 42 -6.03 7.57 0.03
C LEU A 42 -4.63 8.17 0.21
N ALA A 43 -4.18 8.96 -0.77
CA ALA A 43 -2.87 9.60 -0.73
C ALA A 43 -2.69 10.44 0.55
N GLY A 44 -1.55 10.23 1.22
CA GLY A 44 -1.23 10.89 2.49
C GLY A 44 -2.03 10.36 3.68
N SER A 45 -2.59 9.14 3.58
CA SER A 45 -3.12 8.41 4.74
C SER A 45 -1.99 8.17 5.75
N PRO A 46 -2.25 8.39 7.05
CA PRO A 46 -1.26 8.15 8.09
C PRO A 46 -1.04 6.64 8.35
N ALA A 47 -1.82 5.77 7.70
CA ALA A 47 -1.61 4.32 7.71
C ALA A 47 -0.52 3.88 6.73
N ILE A 48 -0.07 4.75 5.83
CA ILE A 48 0.96 4.44 4.82
C ILE A 48 2.34 4.35 5.50
N ASP A 49 3.08 3.28 5.21
CA ASP A 49 4.41 2.95 5.74
C ASP A 49 4.50 2.89 7.29
N ALA A 50 3.38 2.87 8.00
CA ALA A 50 3.31 2.99 9.46
C ALA A 50 3.23 1.63 10.20
N GLY A 51 3.05 0.54 9.46
CA GLY A 51 2.89 -0.82 9.97
C GLY A 51 4.19 -1.45 10.45
N THR A 52 4.05 -2.52 11.24
CA THR A 52 5.19 -3.36 11.65
C THR A 52 5.41 -4.49 10.64
N SER A 53 6.66 -4.86 10.39
CA SER A 53 6.99 -6.06 9.62
C SER A 53 6.80 -7.34 10.42
N GLU A 54 6.81 -7.25 11.75
CA GLU A 54 6.66 -8.38 12.64
C GLU A 54 5.24 -8.96 12.55
N GLY A 55 5.13 -10.23 12.14
CA GLY A 55 3.85 -10.91 11.99
C GLY A 55 3.00 -10.42 10.80
N ALA A 56 3.50 -9.50 9.98
CA ALA A 56 2.77 -9.01 8.82
C ALA A 56 2.68 -10.12 7.74
N PRO A 57 1.49 -10.34 7.15
CA PRO A 57 1.35 -11.23 5.99
C PRO A 57 2.17 -10.72 4.80
N ALA A 58 2.66 -11.64 3.97
CA ALA A 58 3.46 -11.28 2.79
C ALA A 58 2.69 -10.46 1.73
N THR A 59 1.36 -10.51 1.74
CA THR A 59 0.49 -9.78 0.83
C THR A 59 -0.68 -9.14 1.57
N ASP A 60 -1.26 -8.08 1.01
CA ASP A 60 -2.54 -7.54 1.42
C ASP A 60 -3.71 -8.47 1.03
N GLN A 61 -4.94 -8.08 1.36
CA GLN A 61 -6.14 -8.89 1.10
C GLN A 61 -6.42 -9.10 -0.40
N ARG A 62 -5.87 -8.25 -1.26
CA ARG A 62 -5.98 -8.32 -2.72
C ARG A 62 -4.92 -9.22 -3.35
N GLY A 63 -3.92 -9.63 -2.55
CA GLY A 63 -2.75 -10.38 -3.03
C GLY A 63 -1.60 -9.47 -3.47
N VAL A 64 -1.65 -8.17 -3.17
CA VAL A 64 -0.56 -7.24 -3.45
C VAL A 64 0.57 -7.46 -2.44
N LYS A 65 1.80 -7.66 -2.91
CA LYS A 65 2.97 -7.91 -2.05
C LYS A 65 3.23 -6.72 -1.12
N ARG A 66 3.65 -6.98 0.11
CA ARG A 66 4.13 -5.96 1.07
C ARG A 66 5.67 -5.99 1.22
N PRO A 67 6.33 -4.88 1.55
CA PRO A 67 5.85 -3.49 1.48
C PRO A 67 5.84 -2.94 0.04
N GLN A 68 5.12 -1.84 -0.19
CA GLN A 68 5.04 -1.13 -1.47
C GLN A 68 5.41 0.33 -1.28
N GLY A 69 6.68 0.56 -0.97
CA GLY A 69 7.16 1.84 -0.48
C GLY A 69 8.31 1.62 0.48
N SER A 70 8.37 2.45 1.52
CA SER A 70 9.42 2.38 2.54
C SER A 70 9.06 1.46 3.72
N GLY A 71 7.79 1.09 3.88
CA GLY A 71 7.26 0.31 4.99
C GLY A 71 5.98 -0.43 4.63
N ILE A 72 5.50 -1.23 5.60
CA ILE A 72 4.22 -1.93 5.47
C ILE A 72 3.11 -0.98 5.87
N ASP A 73 1.98 -1.02 5.17
CA ASP A 73 0.83 -0.21 5.53
C ASP A 73 -0.02 -0.88 6.63
N ILE A 74 -0.64 -0.06 7.47
CA ILE A 74 -1.56 -0.53 8.49
C ILE A 74 -2.90 -0.91 7.86
N GLY A 75 -3.30 -2.17 8.01
CA GLY A 75 -4.64 -2.65 7.66
C GLY A 75 -4.65 -3.70 6.54
N ALA A 76 -5.77 -3.75 5.82
CA ALA A 76 -6.05 -4.81 4.83
C ALA A 76 -5.63 -4.46 3.39
N TYR A 77 -5.10 -3.26 3.16
CA TYR A 77 -4.81 -2.70 1.84
C TYR A 77 -3.40 -2.11 1.81
N GLU A 78 -2.61 -2.44 0.80
CA GLU A 78 -1.30 -1.83 0.55
C GLU A 78 -1.39 -0.72 -0.51
N PHE A 79 -0.98 0.49 -0.16
CA PHE A 79 -0.83 1.63 -1.04
C PHE A 79 0.32 1.38 -2.02
N MET A 80 0.03 1.49 -3.32
CA MET A 80 1.02 1.25 -4.36
C MET A 80 1.78 2.55 -4.65
N HIS A 81 3.00 2.69 -4.16
CA HIS A 81 3.86 3.81 -4.59
C HIS A 81 4.41 3.53 -5.99
N PHE A 82 3.88 4.20 -7.01
CA PHE A 82 4.45 4.09 -8.35
C PHE A 82 5.85 4.72 -8.35
N PRO A 83 6.89 4.04 -8.90
CA PRO A 83 8.23 4.58 -9.00
C PRO A 83 8.21 5.79 -9.96
N GLY A 84 7.98 6.98 -9.42
CA GLY A 84 7.91 8.22 -10.19
C GLY A 84 7.17 9.39 -9.54
N GLY A 85 6.42 9.20 -8.43
CA GLY A 85 5.63 10.30 -7.87
C GLY A 85 5.39 10.21 -6.38
N GLY A 86 6.30 10.78 -5.58
CA GLY A 86 6.08 11.04 -4.16
C GLY A 86 7.40 11.10 -3.42
N GLY A 87 7.87 12.32 -3.15
CA GLY A 87 9.23 12.62 -2.71
C GLY A 87 9.57 12.14 -1.30
N GLY A 88 10.82 11.68 -1.16
CA GLY A 88 11.44 11.27 0.09
C GLY A 88 12.81 10.66 -0.15
N GLY A 89 13.60 11.25 -1.06
CA GLY A 89 14.96 10.79 -1.31
C GLY A 89 15.90 11.25 -0.21
N CYS A 90 16.39 10.34 0.64
CA CYS A 90 17.70 10.52 1.25
C CYS A 90 18.75 9.98 0.26
N SER A 91 19.69 10.84 -0.14
CA SER A 91 20.71 10.49 -1.14
C SER A 91 21.65 9.40 -0.62
N ALA A 92 21.71 8.27 -1.33
CA ALA A 92 22.90 7.42 -1.41
C ALA A 92 23.06 7.00 -2.87
N GLY A 93 24.11 7.49 -3.51
CA GLY A 93 24.28 7.43 -4.97
C GLY A 93 24.60 6.05 -5.54
N GLY A 94 24.40 5.93 -6.86
CA GLY A 94 25.04 4.87 -7.67
C GLY A 94 24.21 4.33 -8.84
N GLY A 95 24.19 5.08 -9.95
CA GLY A 95 24.06 4.66 -11.36
C GLY A 95 23.39 3.35 -11.79
N GLY A 96 22.47 3.45 -12.75
CA GLY A 96 22.13 2.35 -13.67
C GLY A 96 20.78 2.52 -14.37
N ALA A 97 20.80 3.08 -15.58
CA ALA A 97 19.62 3.21 -16.44
C ALA A 97 19.08 1.83 -16.88
N SER A 98 17.74 1.66 -16.94
CA SER A 98 17.15 0.65 -17.84
C SER A 98 15.72 1.02 -18.24
N THR A 99 15.66 1.78 -19.32
CA THR A 99 14.67 1.81 -20.42
C THR A 99 13.23 1.32 -20.20
N LEU A 100 12.33 2.30 -20.22
CA LEU A 100 11.01 2.31 -20.85
C LEU A 100 10.94 1.48 -22.16
N LEU A 101 9.99 0.54 -22.28
CA LEU A 101 9.50 0.09 -23.60
C LEU A 101 8.02 -0.37 -23.57
N LEU A 102 7.15 0.60 -23.89
CA LEU A 102 6.02 0.56 -24.83
C LEU A 102 5.24 -0.77 -25.07
N LEU A 103 3.98 -0.75 -24.64
CA LEU A 103 2.74 -1.01 -25.40
C LEU A 103 2.81 -1.91 -26.67
N LEU A 104 2.04 -3.01 -26.66
CA LEU A 104 1.31 -3.48 -27.84
C LEU A 104 -0.14 -3.89 -27.46
N PRO A 105 -1.15 -3.50 -28.26
CA PRO A 105 -2.57 -3.70 -27.97
C PRO A 105 -3.10 -5.04 -28.52
N PHE A 106 -4.17 -5.53 -27.91
CA PHE A 106 -5.32 -6.24 -28.49
C PHE A 106 -5.13 -6.97 -29.85
N ALA A 107 -5.17 -8.31 -29.86
CA ALA A 107 -5.94 -9.10 -30.85
C ALA A 107 -5.85 -10.61 -30.58
N VAL A 108 -6.96 -11.16 -30.13
CA VAL A 108 -7.41 -12.53 -30.41
C VAL A 108 -7.54 -12.70 -31.94
N LEU A 109 -6.99 -13.76 -32.54
CA LEU A 109 -7.51 -14.50 -33.72
C LEU A 109 -6.44 -15.53 -34.16
N LEU A 110 -6.54 -16.80 -33.75
CA LEU A 110 -7.28 -17.87 -34.43
C LEU A 110 -6.52 -18.50 -35.64
N PHE A 111 -6.15 -19.78 -35.47
CA PHE A 111 -5.76 -20.78 -36.49
C PHE A 111 -4.68 -20.42 -37.53
N LYS A 112 -3.56 -21.17 -37.53
CA LYS A 112 -3.30 -22.30 -38.47
C LYS A 112 -1.80 -22.58 -38.58
N GLN A 113 -1.31 -23.56 -37.84
CA GLN A 113 -0.12 -24.31 -38.26
C GLN A 113 -0.56 -25.32 -39.32
N ARG A 114 -0.13 -25.10 -40.55
CA ARG A 114 0.31 -26.14 -41.47
C ARG A 114 1.59 -25.65 -42.14
#